data_AF-Q5MBK7-F1
#
_entry.id   AF-Q5MBK7-F1
#
_cell.length_a   1.000
_cell.length_b   1.000
_cell.length_c   1.000
_cell.angle_alpha   90.00
_cell.angle_beta   90.00
_cell.angle_gamma   90.00
#
_symmetry.space_group_name_H-M   'P 1'
#
loop_
_entity.id
_entity.type
_entity.pdbx_description
1 polymer ?
#
loop_
_entity_poly.entity_id
_entity_poly.type
_entity_poly.pdbx_seq_one_letter_code
_entity_poly.pdbx_strand_id
1 'polypeptide(L)'
;LCLAISIYMLIVRREPEPERFEKYYYILCWGLPLISTIVMLAKNTVSFNGVWCWIGADYNGYRFGLFYGPFLFIWAISAILVGLTSRYTYVVIHNGVSDNKEKHLTYQFKLINYIIVFLVCWMFAVVNRIINGVGIIDPTINILHTYLSVSHGFWASVTFIYN
;
A
#
# COMPACT_ATOMS: atom_id res chain seq x y z
N LEU A 1 0.98 -1.66 3.99
CA LEU A 1 0.38 -1.91 5.32
C LEU A 1 1.43 -2.23 6.39
N CYS A 2 2.15 -3.36 6.34
CA CYS A 2 3.10 -3.73 7.41
C CYS A 2 4.14 -2.64 7.69
N LEU A 3 4.70 -2.01 6.64
CA LEU A 3 5.58 -0.85 6.80
C LEU A 3 4.89 0.31 7.54
N ALA A 4 3.65 0.65 7.19
CA ALA A 4 2.90 1.73 7.84
C ALA A 4 2.62 1.42 9.32
N ILE A 5 2.30 0.17 9.65
CA ILE A 5 2.13 -0.28 11.03
C ILE A 5 3.46 -0.17 11.78
N SER A 6 4.56 -0.68 11.22
CA SER A 6 5.88 -0.62 11.85
C SER A 6 6.31 0.82 12.18
N ILE A 7 6.14 1.75 11.23
CA ILE A 7 6.48 3.15 11.45
C ILE A 7 5.58 3.78 12.52
N TYR A 8 4.27 3.51 12.48
CA TYR A 8 3.34 4.02 13.49
C TYR A 8 3.69 3.50 14.89
N MET A 9 3.99 2.21 15.01
CA MET A 9 4.39 1.58 16.28
C MET A 9 5.70 2.16 16.81
N LEU A 10 6.68 2.38 15.93
CA LEU A 10 7.99 2.92 16.29
C LEU A 10 7.93 4.40 16.67
N ILE A 11 7.23 5.24 15.91
CA ILE A 11 7.23 6.70 16.09
C ILE A 11 6.18 7.15 17.09
N VAL A 12 4.93 6.72 16.91
CA VAL A 12 3.79 7.21 17.69
C VAL A 12 3.66 6.44 18.99
N ARG A 13 3.75 5.11 18.94
CA ARG A 13 3.62 4.25 20.13
C ARG A 13 4.94 4.06 20.88
N ARG A 14 6.08 4.43 20.28
CA ARG A 14 7.43 4.28 20.85
C ARG A 14 7.69 2.86 21.34
N GLU A 15 7.23 1.87 20.57
CA GLU A 15 7.41 0.46 20.87
C GLU A 15 8.91 0.10 20.90
N PRO A 16 9.43 -0.45 22.02
CA PRO A 16 10.85 -0.69 22.19
C PRO A 16 11.36 -1.84 21.31
N GLU A 17 10.49 -2.81 21.00
CA GLU A 17 10.84 -4.03 20.28
C GLU A 17 9.88 -4.25 19.10
N PRO A 18 10.01 -3.50 17.99
CA PRO A 18 9.12 -3.66 16.83
C PRO A 18 9.27 -5.03 16.14
N GLU A 19 10.40 -5.71 16.33
CA GLU A 19 10.72 -7.02 15.75
C GLU A 19 9.75 -8.13 16.19
N ARG A 20 9.13 -8.01 17.37
CA ARG A 20 8.14 -8.98 17.86
C ARG A 20 6.94 -9.14 16.91
N PHE A 21 6.68 -8.15 16.05
CA PHE A 21 5.60 -8.17 15.07
C PHE A 21 5.98 -8.86 13.76
N GLU A 22 7.26 -9.13 13.52
CA GLU A 22 7.81 -9.66 12.27
C GLU A 22 7.14 -10.97 11.84
N LYS A 23 6.94 -11.92 12.76
CA LYS A 23 6.25 -13.18 12.47
C LYS A 23 4.84 -12.96 11.93
N TYR A 24 4.11 -11.97 12.44
CA TYR A 24 2.77 -11.65 11.96
C TYR A 24 2.81 -10.97 10.59
N TYR A 25 3.82 -10.14 10.34
CA TYR A 25 4.04 -9.53 9.03
C TYR A 25 4.35 -10.57 7.96
N TYR A 26 5.18 -11.58 8.26
CA TYR A 26 5.42 -12.67 7.33
C TYR A 26 4.15 -13.44 7.01
N ILE A 27 3.38 -13.82 8.04
CA ILE A 27 2.11 -14.54 7.83
C ILE A 27 1.15 -13.72 6.97
N LEU A 28 1.03 -12.41 7.21
CA LEU A 28 0.14 -11.54 6.43
C LEU A 28 0.64 -11.32 4.99
N CYS A 29 1.91 -10.96 4.83
CA CYS A 29 2.50 -10.64 3.53
C CYS A 29 2.57 -11.85 2.59
N TRP A 30 2.79 -13.05 3.13
CA TRP A 30 2.91 -14.27 2.34
C TRP A 30 1.62 -15.07 2.30
N GLY A 31 0.89 -15.12 3.43
CA GLY A 31 -0.35 -15.88 3.54
C GLY A 31 -1.47 -15.31 2.68
N LEU A 32 -1.67 -13.98 2.65
CA LEU A 32 -2.75 -13.38 1.85
C LEU A 32 -2.56 -13.66 0.34
N PRO A 33 -1.40 -13.40 -0.28
CA PRO A 33 -1.19 -13.75 -1.69
C PRO A 33 -1.24 -15.26 -1.96
N LEU A 34 -0.75 -16.08 -1.03
CA LEU A 34 -0.79 -17.54 -1.16
C LEU A 34 -2.25 -18.04 -1.21
N ILE A 35 -3.09 -17.59 -0.29
CA ILE A 35 -4.52 -17.94 -0.25
C ILE A 35 -5.19 -17.50 -1.55
N SER A 36 -4.99 -16.25 -1.97
CA SER A 36 -5.57 -15.73 -3.22
C SER A 36 -5.16 -16.58 -4.43
N THR A 37 -3.88 -16.95 -4.52
CA THR A 37 -3.36 -17.75 -5.64
C THR A 37 -3.91 -19.18 -5.63
N ILE A 38 -3.94 -19.84 -4.47
CA ILE A 38 -4.50 -21.19 -4.33
C ILE A 38 -5.98 -21.20 -4.76
N VAL A 39 -6.76 -20.21 -4.31
CA VAL A 39 -8.18 -20.12 -4.67
C VAL A 39 -8.35 -19.88 -6.18
N MET A 40 -7.55 -18.99 -6.78
CA MET A 40 -7.58 -18.70 -8.22
C MET A 40 -7.30 -19.95 -9.06
N LEU A 41 -6.31 -20.76 -8.67
CA LEU A 41 -5.93 -21.99 -9.36
C LEU A 41 -6.96 -23.10 -9.14
N ALA A 42 -7.42 -23.31 -7.90
CA ALA A 42 -8.41 -24.33 -7.57
C ALA A 42 -9.77 -24.10 -8.24
N LYS A 43 -10.13 -22.84 -8.49
CA LYS A 43 -11.37 -22.44 -9.17
C LYS A 43 -11.19 -22.18 -10.66
N ASN A 44 -9.98 -22.33 -11.19
CA ASN A 44 -9.63 -22.07 -12.58
C ASN A 44 -10.14 -20.72 -13.11
N THR A 45 -10.00 -19.66 -12.29
CA THR A 45 -10.57 -18.34 -12.61
C THR A 45 -9.66 -17.49 -13.49
N VAL A 46 -8.44 -17.96 -13.78
CA VAL A 46 -7.44 -17.19 -14.53
C VAL A 46 -7.75 -17.26 -16.02
N SER A 47 -7.85 -16.10 -16.67
CA SER A 47 -8.03 -15.98 -18.11
C SER A 47 -7.21 -14.83 -18.67
N PHE A 48 -6.99 -14.87 -19.98
CA PHE A 48 -6.39 -13.75 -20.70
C PHE A 48 -7.36 -12.55 -20.68
N ASN A 49 -6.93 -11.41 -20.14
CA ASN A 49 -7.72 -10.18 -20.03
C ASN A 49 -7.12 -9.05 -20.90
N GLY A 50 -6.73 -9.39 -22.13
CA GLY A 50 -6.22 -8.44 -23.12
C GLY A 50 -4.70 -8.28 -23.10
N VAL A 51 -4.12 -7.72 -22.03
CA VAL A 51 -2.66 -7.45 -21.98
C VAL A 51 -1.92 -8.41 -21.06
N TRP A 52 -2.63 -9.03 -20.12
CA TRP A 52 -2.05 -9.96 -19.14
C TRP A 52 -3.05 -11.06 -18.75
N CYS A 53 -2.54 -12.11 -18.10
CA CYS A 53 -3.38 -13.15 -17.49
C CYS A 53 -3.79 -12.71 -16.08
N TRP A 54 -5.09 -12.70 -15.81
CA TRP A 54 -5.66 -12.27 -14.53
C TRP A 54 -6.97 -13.02 -14.25
N ILE A 55 -7.56 -12.83 -13.08
CA ILE A 55 -8.92 -13.31 -12.77
C ILE A 55 -9.88 -12.82 -13.88
N GLY A 56 -10.61 -13.72 -14.55
CA GLY A 56 -11.45 -13.39 -15.69
C GLY A 56 -12.55 -12.35 -15.42
N ALA A 57 -13.02 -11.70 -16.49
CA ALA A 57 -14.02 -10.63 -16.41
C ALA A 57 -15.33 -11.06 -15.77
N ASP A 58 -15.72 -12.32 -15.97
CA ASP A 58 -16.95 -12.89 -15.44
C ASP A 58 -16.87 -13.20 -13.94
N TYR A 59 -15.66 -13.30 -13.39
CA TYR A 59 -15.41 -13.66 -11.99
C TYR A 59 -15.29 -12.42 -11.08
N ASN A 60 -16.23 -11.48 -11.19
CA ASN A 60 -16.21 -10.22 -10.43
C ASN A 60 -16.17 -10.44 -8.91
N GLY A 61 -16.91 -11.41 -8.39
CA GLY A 61 -16.87 -11.76 -6.96
C GLY A 61 -15.46 -12.17 -6.49
N TYR A 62 -14.76 -12.99 -7.27
CA TYR A 62 -13.38 -13.40 -6.97
C TYR A 62 -12.39 -12.24 -7.12
N ARG A 63 -12.56 -11.38 -8.13
CA ARG A 63 -11.76 -10.15 -8.28
C ARG A 63 -11.84 -9.28 -7.02
N PHE A 64 -13.06 -9.06 -6.51
CA PHE A 64 -13.26 -8.26 -5.30
C PHE A 64 -12.77 -8.98 -4.05
N GLY A 65 -13.13 -10.24 -3.84
CA GLY A 65 -12.77 -10.98 -2.63
C GLY A 65 -11.27 -11.24 -2.48
N LEU A 66 -10.57 -11.57 -3.57
CA LEU A 66 -9.18 -12.03 -3.52
C LEU A 66 -8.16 -10.91 -3.75
N PHE A 67 -8.57 -9.80 -4.37
CA PHE A 67 -7.65 -8.72 -4.72
C PHE A 67 -8.17 -7.35 -4.27
N TYR A 68 -9.26 -6.84 -4.86
CA TYR A 68 -9.63 -5.43 -4.65
C TYR A 68 -10.09 -5.12 -3.22
N GLY A 69 -10.80 -6.02 -2.55
CA GLY A 69 -11.23 -5.85 -1.17
C GLY A 69 -10.04 -5.77 -0.20
N PRO A 70 -9.16 -6.80 -0.15
CA PRO A 70 -7.93 -6.73 0.64
C PRO A 70 -7.05 -5.52 0.30
N PHE A 71 -6.95 -5.19 -0.99
CA PHE A 71 -6.20 -4.04 -1.46
C PHE A 71 -6.76 -2.70 -0.96
N LEU A 72 -8.07 -2.47 -1.08
CA LEU A 72 -8.72 -1.25 -0.59
C LEU A 72 -8.57 -1.10 0.92
N PHE A 73 -8.70 -2.21 1.66
CA PHE A 73 -8.44 -2.23 3.09
C PHE A 73 -6.99 -1.84 3.41
N ILE A 74 -6.01 -2.45 2.73
CA ILE A 74 -4.59 -2.13 2.87
C ILE A 74 -4.32 -0.66 2.57
N TRP A 75 -4.87 -0.13 1.49
CA TRP A 75 -4.68 1.25 1.05
C TRP A 75 -5.27 2.23 2.06
N ALA A 76 -6.53 2.04 2.48
CA ALA A 76 -7.22 2.91 3.42
C ALA A 76 -6.55 2.92 4.81
N ILE A 77 -6.21 1.75 5.35
CA ILE A 77 -5.51 1.68 6.65
C ILE A 77 -4.11 2.29 6.56
N SER A 78 -3.39 2.07 5.45
CA SER A 78 -2.07 2.71 5.26
C SER A 78 -2.19 4.23 5.20
N ALA A 79 -3.22 4.77 4.55
CA ALA A 79 -3.48 6.21 4.50
C ALA A 79 -3.76 6.80 5.90
N ILE A 80 -4.57 6.12 6.70
CA ILE A 80 -4.87 6.53 8.09
C ILE A 80 -3.59 6.52 8.93
N LEU A 81 -2.83 5.43 8.90
CA LEU A 81 -1.63 5.28 9.71
C LEU A 81 -0.55 6.30 9.32
N VAL A 82 -0.35 6.56 8.03
CA VAL A 82 0.61 7.57 7.58
C VAL A 82 0.14 8.97 7.99
N GLY A 83 -1.16 9.27 7.89
CA GLY A 83 -1.73 10.55 8.33
C GLY A 83 -1.53 10.79 9.83
N LEU A 84 -1.78 9.78 10.66
CA LEU A 84 -1.55 9.84 12.11
C LEU A 84 -0.07 10.02 12.44
N THR A 85 0.80 9.26 11.76
CA THR A 85 2.25 9.32 11.96
C THR A 85 2.80 10.70 11.56
N SER A 86 2.44 11.19 10.36
CA SER A 86 2.88 12.50 9.88
C SER A 86 2.41 13.65 10.78
N ARG A 87 1.16 13.59 11.27
CA ARG A 87 0.64 14.57 12.23
C ARG A 87 1.43 14.56 13.54
N TYR A 88 1.71 13.38 14.08
CA TYR A 88 2.48 13.24 15.31
C TYR A 88 3.90 13.79 15.13
N THR A 89 4.59 13.40 14.06
CA THR A 89 5.94 13.88 13.73
C THR A 89 5.96 15.41 13.59
N TYR A 90 4.99 16.00 12.89
CA TYR A 90 4.88 17.45 12.74
C TYR A 90 4.74 18.16 14.10
N VAL A 91 3.87 17.67 14.98
CA VAL A 91 3.66 18.25 16.32
C VAL A 91 4.93 18.15 17.18
N VAL A 92 5.62 17.00 17.15
CA VAL A 92 6.83 16.80 17.95
C VAL A 92 7.99 17.66 17.46
N ILE A 93 8.17 17.80 16.13
CA ILE A 93 9.20 18.66 15.56
C ILE A 93 8.92 20.13 15.90
N HIS A 94 7.67 20.58 15.75
CA HIS A 94 7.32 21.98 15.96
C HIS A 94 7.35 22.40 17.45
N ASN A 95 7.07 21.48 18.38
CA ASN A 95 7.09 21.76 19.82
C ASN A 95 8.47 21.56 20.48
N GLY A 96 9.50 21.19 19.71
CA GLY A 96 10.90 21.31 20.10
C GLY A 96 11.52 20.14 20.89
N VAL A 97 12.86 20.18 20.90
CA VAL A 97 13.86 19.35 21.60
C VAL A 97 14.38 18.12 20.84
N SER A 98 15.46 18.27 20.06
CA SER A 98 16.73 17.52 20.21
C SER A 98 17.65 17.63 18.97
N ASP A 99 18.82 18.26 19.15
CA ASP A 99 19.91 18.37 18.15
C ASP A 99 20.63 17.05 17.82
N ASN A 100 20.40 15.97 18.57
CA ASN A 100 21.14 14.70 18.42
C ASN A 100 20.35 13.58 17.72
N LYS A 101 19.19 13.90 17.12
CA LYS A 101 18.23 12.91 16.57
C LYS A 101 18.13 12.89 15.03
N GLU A 102 18.92 13.70 14.34
CA GLU A 102 18.81 13.93 12.89
C GLU A 102 18.86 12.65 12.05
N LYS A 103 19.82 11.74 12.30
CA LYS A 103 19.94 10.52 11.47
C LYS A 103 18.71 9.62 11.54
N HIS A 104 18.16 9.39 12.72
CA HIS A 104 16.96 8.55 12.89
C HIS A 104 15.71 9.20 12.28
N LEU A 105 15.60 10.53 12.35
CA LEU A 105 14.51 11.28 11.73
C LEU A 105 14.58 11.18 10.20
N THR A 106 15.76 11.33 9.60
CA THR A 106 15.94 11.23 8.13
C THR A 106 15.47 9.87 7.59
N TYR A 107 15.85 8.76 8.23
CA TYR A 107 15.38 7.43 7.81
C TYR A 107 13.87 7.28 7.96
N GLN A 108 13.27 7.80 9.05
CA GLN A 108 11.83 7.77 9.25
C GLN A 108 11.06 8.57 8.19
N PHE A 109 11.56 9.74 7.80
CA PHE A 109 11.00 10.53 6.71
C PHE A 109 11.07 9.81 5.35
N LYS A 110 12.18 9.11 5.05
CA LYS A 110 12.29 8.29 3.83
C LYS A 110 11.22 7.20 3.78
N LEU A 111 10.98 6.50 4.90
CA LEU A 111 9.99 5.44 4.98
C LEU A 111 8.54 5.98 4.91
N ILE A 112 8.26 7.16 5.45
CA ILE A 112 6.96 7.85 5.29
C ILE A 112 6.74 8.22 3.82
N ASN A 113 7.74 8.81 3.16
CA ASN A 113 7.66 9.17 1.74
C ASN A 113 7.41 7.95 0.84
N TYR A 114 8.02 6.81 1.16
CA TYR A 114 7.75 5.55 0.45
C TYR A 114 6.26 5.17 0.50
N ILE A 115 5.61 5.31 1.67
CA ILE A 115 4.17 5.03 1.80
C ILE A 115 3.34 6.07 1.05
N ILE A 116 3.73 7.35 1.06
CA ILE A 116 3.04 8.41 0.31
C ILE A 116 3.08 8.10 -1.19
N VAL A 117 4.23 7.69 -1.72
CA VAL A 117 4.36 7.27 -3.13
C VAL A 117 3.40 6.11 -3.43
N PHE A 118 3.35 5.09 -2.57
CA PHE A 118 2.36 4.02 -2.71
C PHE A 118 0.93 4.57 -2.77
N LEU A 119 0.54 5.47 -1.85
CA LEU A 119 -0.81 6.02 -1.82
C LEU A 119 -1.17 6.81 -3.09
N VAL A 120 -0.24 7.64 -3.57
CA VAL A 120 -0.41 8.47 -4.77
C VAL A 120 -0.49 7.61 -6.03
N CYS A 121 0.48 6.71 -6.24
CA CYS A 121 0.50 5.85 -7.43
C CYS A 121 -0.76 4.99 -7.54
N TRP A 122 -1.27 4.53 -6.41
CA TRP A 122 -2.43 3.65 -6.37
C TRP A 122 -3.78 4.36 -6.22
N MET A 123 -3.80 5.68 -6.03
CA MET A 123 -5.04 6.46 -5.94
C MET A 123 -5.93 6.27 -7.19
N PHE A 124 -5.33 6.26 -8.38
CA PHE A 124 -6.08 6.05 -9.62
C PHE A 124 -6.65 4.63 -9.73
N ALA A 125 -5.98 3.62 -9.15
CA ALA A 125 -6.53 2.27 -9.06
C ALA A 125 -7.81 2.24 -8.20
N VAL A 126 -7.77 2.94 -7.06
CA VAL A 126 -8.91 3.07 -6.14
C VAL A 126 -10.07 3.78 -6.83
N VAL A 127 -9.81 4.95 -7.42
CA VAL A 127 -10.83 5.72 -8.16
C VAL A 127 -11.40 4.89 -9.30
N ASN A 128 -10.54 4.27 -10.12
CA ASN A 128 -10.96 3.38 -11.21
C ASN A 128 -11.89 2.28 -10.69
N ARG A 129 -11.65 1.73 -9.50
CA ARG A 129 -12.50 0.67 -8.95
C ARG A 129 -13.83 1.17 -8.43
N ILE A 130 -13.87 2.36 -7.85
CA ILE A 130 -15.12 3.00 -7.40
C ILE A 130 -16.00 3.31 -8.62
N ILE A 131 -15.44 3.93 -9.67
CA ILE A 131 -16.21 4.28 -10.88
C ILE A 131 -16.71 3.03 -11.63
N ASN A 132 -15.89 1.98 -11.72
CA ASN A 132 -16.31 0.71 -12.31
C ASN A 132 -17.44 0.07 -11.50
N GLY A 133 -17.44 0.24 -10.17
CA GLY A 133 -18.51 -0.23 -9.28
C GLY A 133 -19.86 0.45 -9.51
N VAL A 134 -19.87 1.69 -10.03
CA VAL A 134 -21.09 2.42 -10.43
C VAL A 134 -21.39 2.31 -11.93
N GLY A 135 -20.70 1.41 -12.65
CA GLY A 135 -20.92 1.15 -14.07
C GLY A 135 -20.27 2.15 -15.03
N ILE A 136 -19.39 3.03 -14.55
CA ILE A 136 -18.67 4.00 -15.38
C ILE A 136 -17.32 3.43 -15.77
N ILE A 137 -17.07 3.34 -17.08
CA ILE A 137 -15.78 2.93 -17.64
C ILE A 137 -15.13 4.18 -18.25
N ASP A 138 -14.11 4.71 -17.57
CA ASP A 138 -13.34 5.86 -18.04
C ASP A 138 -11.95 5.41 -18.55
N PRO A 139 -11.68 5.53 -19.86
CA PRO A 139 -10.40 5.14 -20.44
C PRO A 139 -9.20 5.91 -19.87
N THR A 140 -9.36 7.20 -19.57
CA THR A 140 -8.30 8.08 -19.05
C THR A 140 -7.87 7.61 -17.66
N ILE A 141 -8.84 7.36 -16.77
CA ILE A 141 -8.57 6.87 -15.42
C ILE A 141 -7.92 5.49 -15.47
N ASN A 142 -8.33 4.63 -16.40
CA ASN A 142 -7.75 3.29 -16.55
C ASN A 142 -6.29 3.33 -17.04
N ILE A 143 -5.96 4.25 -17.95
CA ILE A 143 -4.57 4.48 -18.40
C ILE A 143 -3.71 4.97 -17.24
N LEU A 144 -4.18 5.97 -16.49
CA LEU A 144 -3.47 6.51 -15.32
C LEU A 144 -3.25 5.44 -14.25
N HIS A 145 -4.28 4.65 -13.95
CA HIS A 145 -4.19 3.49 -13.07
C HIS A 145 -3.07 2.55 -13.53
N THR A 146 -3.13 2.09 -14.78
CA THR A 146 -2.17 1.11 -15.31
C THR A 146 -0.73 1.64 -15.25
N TYR A 147 -0.52 2.87 -15.71
CA TYR A 147 0.81 3.49 -15.74
C TYR A 147 1.39 3.67 -14.32
N LEU A 148 0.62 4.22 -13.38
CA LEU A 148 1.10 4.50 -12.04
C LEU A 148 1.24 3.25 -11.17
N SER A 149 0.38 2.23 -11.35
CA SER A 149 0.54 0.96 -10.65
C SER A 149 1.81 0.22 -11.08
N VAL A 150 2.14 0.26 -12.38
CA VAL A 150 3.34 -0.38 -12.92
C VAL A 150 4.60 0.40 -12.56
N SER A 151 4.55 1.73 -12.59
CA SER A 151 5.69 2.59 -12.24
C SER A 151 5.88 2.82 -10.74
N HIS A 152 5.00 2.33 -9.88
CA HIS A 152 5.11 2.46 -8.42
C HIS A 152 6.49 2.07 -7.88
N GLY A 153 7.04 0.94 -8.32
CA GLY A 153 8.37 0.48 -7.87
C GLY A 153 9.50 1.44 -8.24
N PHE A 154 9.39 2.11 -9.40
CA PHE A 154 10.33 3.15 -9.83
C PHE A 154 10.24 4.39 -8.94
N TRP A 155 9.04 4.93 -8.71
CA TRP A 155 8.88 6.10 -7.85
C TRP A 155 9.29 5.83 -6.41
N ALA A 156 9.05 4.60 -5.93
CA ALA A 156 9.41 4.18 -4.59
C ALA A 156 10.93 3.97 -4.42
N SER A 157 11.69 3.66 -5.48
CA SER A 157 13.15 3.61 -5.40
C SER A 157 13.77 5.00 -5.40
N VAL A 158 13.19 5.95 -6.15
CA VAL A 158 13.61 7.37 -6.18
C VAL A 158 13.59 7.99 -4.78
N THR A 159 12.63 7.62 -3.92
CA THR A 159 12.57 8.14 -2.53
C THR A 159 13.76 7.75 -1.66
N PHE A 160 14.48 6.68 -2.00
CA PHE A 160 15.67 6.25 -1.27
C PHE A 160 16.97 6.78 -1.86
N ILE A 161 17.01 7.06 -3.17
CA ILE A 161 18.23 7.45 -3.90
C ILE A 161 18.55 8.95 -3.78
N TYR A 162 17.53 9.82 -3.78
CA TYR A 162 17.74 11.27 -3.98
C TYR A 162 17.64 12.14 -2.70
N ASN A 163 17.92 11.58 -1.52
CA ASN A 163 17.99 12.31 -0.23
C ASN A 163 18.86 11.54 0.77
#